data_AF-A0A7Y4QUH1-F1
#
_entry.id   AF-A0A7Y4QUH1-F1
#
_cell.length_a   1.000
_cell.length_b   1.000
_cell.length_c   1.000
_cell.angle_alpha   90.00
_cell.angle_beta   90.00
_cell.angle_gamma   90.00
#
_symmetry.space_group_name_H-M   'P 1'
#
loop_
_entity.id
_entity.type
_entity.pdbx_description
1 polymer ?
#
loop_
_entity_poly.entity_id
_entity_poly.type
_entity_poly.pdbx_seq_one_letter_code
_entity_poly.pdbx_strand_id
1 'polypeptide(L)'
;MKTIYIPRCIREDILTKYPLNAVQREAVYLFLVLRDGELCQICKHPATEDEKLEIDHIDGKKFRHFHKNLQLAHHKCNCNKDKKGSKKGIDLLVCVSETIIPQDSRSAETALKLKYYPAFIEYVTDKFKKGHVLVDIQDMTSNLFVRTGGSDETFRRYSKNICGSEGPCTWYTDKSVKPNKHYLKLKENSELYKKYMQ
;
A
#
# COMPACT_ATOMS: atom_id res chain seq x y z
N MET A 1 -18.37 4.95 -20.27
CA MET A 1 -17.49 4.38 -19.22
C MET A 1 -16.59 3.34 -19.86
N LYS A 2 -15.26 3.41 -19.69
CA LYS A 2 -14.35 2.38 -20.20
C LYS A 2 -13.97 1.44 -19.05
N THR A 3 -14.47 0.22 -19.10
CA THR A 3 -14.06 -0.89 -18.24
C THR A 3 -12.65 -1.33 -18.64
N ILE A 4 -11.75 -1.45 -17.66
CA ILE A 4 -10.42 -1.99 -17.90
C ILE A 4 -10.47 -3.48 -17.62
N TYR A 5 -10.13 -4.27 -18.64
CA TYR A 5 -9.96 -5.71 -18.52
C TYR A 5 -8.74 -5.99 -17.63
N ILE A 6 -8.88 -6.83 -16.61
CA ILE A 6 -7.75 -7.31 -15.80
C ILE A 6 -7.53 -8.79 -16.13
N PRO A 7 -6.33 -9.19 -16.58
CA PRO A 7 -6.06 -10.58 -16.92
C PRO A 7 -6.26 -11.51 -15.72
N ARG A 8 -6.74 -12.73 -15.99
CA ARG A 8 -7.01 -13.75 -14.97
C ARG A 8 -5.80 -14.02 -14.06
N CYS A 9 -4.59 -14.04 -14.62
CA CYS A 9 -3.35 -14.27 -13.87
C CYS A 9 -3.03 -13.18 -12.82
N ILE A 10 -3.50 -11.96 -13.05
CA ILE A 10 -3.38 -10.83 -12.13
C ILE A 10 -4.50 -10.88 -11.09
N ARG A 11 -5.73 -11.16 -11.53
CA ARG A 11 -6.91 -11.18 -10.67
C ARG A 11 -6.89 -12.32 -9.65
N GLU A 12 -6.44 -13.50 -10.07
CA GLU A 12 -6.44 -14.72 -9.26
C GLU A 12 -5.05 -15.09 -8.72
N ASP A 13 -4.02 -14.27 -8.98
CA ASP A 13 -2.63 -14.53 -8.59
C ASP A 13 -2.11 -15.94 -8.97
N ILE A 14 -2.57 -16.44 -10.11
CA ILE A 14 -2.20 -17.77 -10.61
C ILE A 14 -0.91 -17.72 -11.41
N LEU A 15 -0.06 -18.74 -11.22
CA LEU A 15 1.10 -18.96 -12.07
C LEU A 15 0.64 -19.33 -13.48
N THR A 16 1.26 -18.72 -14.48
CA THR A 16 1.05 -19.10 -15.88
C THR A 16 2.29 -19.79 -16.42
N LYS A 17 2.08 -20.66 -17.41
CA LYS A 17 3.17 -21.27 -18.18
C LYS A 17 3.61 -20.42 -19.38
N TYR A 18 2.88 -19.33 -19.64
CA TYR A 18 3.00 -18.53 -20.85
C TYR A 18 3.29 -17.06 -20.52
N PRO A 19 4.07 -16.37 -21.36
CA PRO A 19 4.24 -14.93 -21.26
C PRO A 19 2.91 -14.21 -21.52
N LEU A 20 2.77 -13.00 -20.97
CA LEU A 20 1.62 -12.14 -21.26
C LEU A 20 1.60 -11.79 -22.75
N ASN A 21 0.44 -11.94 -23.39
CA ASN A 21 0.24 -11.46 -24.76
C ASN A 21 0.12 -9.92 -24.79
N ALA A 22 0.06 -9.32 -25.99
CA ALA A 22 0.01 -7.86 -26.15
C ALA A 22 -1.16 -7.20 -25.40
N VAL A 23 -2.37 -7.76 -25.54
CA VAL A 23 -3.59 -7.26 -24.87
C VAL A 23 -3.46 -7.36 -23.35
N GLN A 24 -2.93 -8.49 -22.86
CA GLN A 24 -2.70 -8.69 -21.44
C GLN A 24 -1.64 -7.73 -20.90
N ARG A 25 -0.56 -7.47 -21.65
CA ARG A 25 0.48 -6.51 -21.25
C ARG A 25 -0.09 -5.11 -21.14
N GLU A 26 -0.86 -4.65 -22.11
CA GLU A 26 -1.52 -3.34 -22.04
C GLU A 26 -2.46 -3.25 -20.83
N ALA A 27 -3.29 -4.27 -20.62
CA ALA A 27 -4.17 -4.36 -19.47
C ALA A 27 -3.42 -4.35 -18.13
N VAL A 28 -2.32 -5.10 -18.03
CA VAL A 28 -1.45 -5.12 -16.84
C VAL A 28 -0.78 -3.77 -16.63
N TYR A 29 -0.30 -3.12 -17.69
CA TYR A 29 0.32 -1.80 -17.60
C TYR A 29 -0.67 -0.79 -17.04
N LEU A 30 -1.89 -0.72 -17.60
CA LEU A 30 -2.96 0.15 -17.11
C LEU A 30 -3.32 -0.16 -15.65
N PHE A 31 -3.40 -1.44 -15.29
CA PHE A 31 -3.63 -1.86 -13.91
C PHE A 31 -2.51 -1.36 -12.97
N LEU A 32 -1.23 -1.44 -13.38
CA LEU A 32 -0.11 -0.98 -12.57
C LEU A 32 -0.06 0.56 -12.47
N VAL A 33 -0.37 1.27 -13.56
CA VAL A 33 -0.51 2.74 -13.53
C VAL A 33 -1.61 3.15 -12.54
N LEU A 34 -2.74 2.44 -12.53
CA LEU A 34 -3.80 2.70 -11.56
C LEU A 34 -3.40 2.38 -10.12
N ARG A 35 -2.59 1.33 -9.92
CA ARG A 35 -2.17 0.88 -8.58
C ARG A 35 -1.09 1.77 -7.98
N ASP A 36 -0.06 2.09 -8.75
CA ASP A 36 1.19 2.69 -8.26
C ASP A 36 1.46 4.09 -8.83
N GLY A 37 0.62 4.55 -9.77
CA GLY A 37 0.92 5.69 -10.63
C GLY A 37 1.84 5.31 -11.80
N GLU A 38 1.92 6.19 -12.80
CA GLU A 38 2.86 6.03 -13.92
C GLU A 38 4.27 6.47 -13.52
N LEU A 39 4.83 5.80 -12.51
CA LEU A 39 6.13 6.07 -11.92
C LEU A 39 6.98 4.79 -11.92
N CYS A 40 8.27 4.94 -12.18
CA CYS A 40 9.24 3.87 -12.02
C CYS A 40 9.38 3.50 -10.54
N GLN A 41 9.12 2.25 -10.19
CA GLN A 41 9.15 1.79 -8.81
C GLN A 41 10.56 1.65 -8.24
N ILE A 42 11.59 1.71 -9.08
CA ILE A 42 13.00 1.65 -8.68
C ILE A 42 13.54 3.06 -8.38
N CYS A 43 13.41 4.01 -9.31
CA CYS A 43 13.98 5.36 -9.18
C CYS A 43 12.95 6.42 -8.76
N LYS A 44 11.66 6.08 -8.70
CA LYS A 44 10.52 6.95 -8.35
C LYS A 44 10.29 8.15 -9.28
N HIS A 45 10.85 8.13 -10.49
CA HIS A 45 10.62 9.15 -11.52
C HIS A 45 9.53 8.70 -12.52
N PRO A 46 8.75 9.63 -13.09
CA PRO A 46 7.73 9.33 -14.11
C PRO A 46 8.34 8.86 -15.43
N ALA A 47 7.49 8.33 -16.32
CA ALA A 47 7.82 8.19 -17.72
C ALA A 47 8.11 9.57 -18.35
N THR A 48 9.08 9.65 -19.26
CA THR A 48 9.32 10.83 -20.11
C THR A 48 8.95 10.50 -21.55
N GLU A 49 8.94 11.49 -22.45
CA GLU A 49 8.68 11.25 -23.87
C GLU A 49 9.66 10.23 -24.49
N ASP A 50 10.92 10.26 -24.04
CA ASP A 50 11.99 9.39 -24.52
C ASP A 50 12.13 8.07 -23.74
N GLU A 51 11.66 8.01 -22.49
CA GLU A 51 11.80 6.85 -21.62
C GLU A 51 10.45 6.37 -21.10
N LYS A 52 9.89 5.36 -21.79
CA LYS A 52 8.69 4.66 -21.35
C LYS A 52 8.98 3.72 -20.18
N LEU A 53 7.98 3.53 -19.33
CA LEU A 53 8.00 2.49 -18.32
C LEU A 53 7.65 1.14 -18.94
N GLU A 54 8.28 0.10 -18.43
CA GLU A 54 8.05 -1.28 -18.82
C GLU A 54 7.52 -2.07 -17.62
N ILE A 55 6.73 -3.10 -17.90
CA ILE A 55 6.32 -4.06 -16.88
C ILE A 55 7.54 -4.88 -16.48
N ASP A 56 7.83 -4.86 -15.19
CA ASP A 56 8.96 -5.53 -14.61
C ASP A 56 8.56 -6.57 -13.57
N HIS A 57 9.23 -7.72 -13.59
CA HIS A 57 9.11 -8.76 -12.57
C HIS A 57 10.13 -8.49 -11.47
N ILE A 58 9.63 -8.20 -10.26
CA ILE A 58 10.44 -7.90 -9.08
C ILE A 58 11.44 -9.01 -8.79
N ASP A 59 11.02 -10.28 -8.86
CA ASP A 59 11.86 -11.45 -8.61
C ASP A 59 12.67 -11.93 -9.84
N GLY A 60 12.57 -11.21 -10.97
CA GLY A 60 13.22 -11.56 -12.24
C GLY A 60 12.64 -12.81 -12.93
N LYS A 61 11.59 -13.43 -12.40
CA LYS A 61 10.97 -14.64 -12.98
C LYS A 61 9.85 -14.27 -13.95
N LYS A 62 10.14 -14.39 -15.24
CA LYS A 62 9.29 -14.02 -16.38
C LYS A 62 7.89 -14.66 -16.48
N PHE A 63 7.57 -15.64 -15.62
CA PHE A 63 6.28 -16.37 -15.65
C PHE A 63 5.43 -16.17 -14.39
N ARG A 64 5.93 -15.38 -13.43
CA ARG A 64 5.25 -15.09 -12.18
C ARG A 64 4.50 -13.77 -12.30
N HIS A 65 3.37 -13.80 -13.00
CA HIS A 65 2.54 -12.61 -13.28
C HIS A 65 1.49 -12.32 -12.22
N PHE A 66 1.70 -12.72 -10.97
CA PHE A 66 0.81 -12.30 -9.89
C PHE A 66 1.05 -10.84 -9.58
N HIS A 67 0.01 -10.12 -9.17
CA HIS A 67 0.08 -8.66 -9.12
C HIS A 67 1.20 -8.19 -8.17
N LYS A 68 1.54 -8.99 -7.15
CA LYS A 68 2.65 -8.71 -6.22
C LYS A 68 4.05 -8.73 -6.79
N ASN A 69 4.25 -9.44 -7.89
CA ASN A 69 5.57 -9.57 -8.49
C ASN A 69 5.78 -8.59 -9.63
N LEU A 70 4.78 -7.77 -9.96
CA LEU A 70 4.85 -6.86 -11.09
C LEU A 70 4.96 -5.42 -10.62
N GLN A 71 5.79 -4.64 -11.29
CA GLN A 71 5.96 -3.21 -11.07
C GLN A 71 6.22 -2.50 -12.41
N LEU A 72 6.12 -1.18 -12.44
CA LEU A 72 6.60 -0.38 -13.57
C LEU A 72 8.04 0.06 -13.31
N ALA A 73 8.90 -0.04 -14.32
CA ALA A 73 10.28 0.45 -14.24
C ALA A 73 10.77 0.97 -15.59
N HIS A 74 11.65 1.97 -15.59
CA HIS A 74 12.38 2.34 -16.80
C HIS A 74 13.24 1.16 -17.26
N HIS A 75 13.38 1.00 -18.57
CA HIS A 75 14.23 -0.04 -19.17
C HIS A 75 15.64 -0.06 -18.57
N LYS A 76 16.26 1.12 -18.41
CA LYS A 76 17.59 1.28 -17.81
C LYS A 76 17.63 0.89 -16.33
N CYS A 77 16.59 1.23 -15.56
CA CYS A 77 16.48 0.83 -14.15
C CYS A 77 16.35 -0.70 -14.03
N ASN A 78 15.55 -1.30 -14.90
CA ASN A 78 15.36 -2.75 -14.97
C ASN A 78 16.69 -3.45 -15.29
N CYS A 79 17.36 -3.07 -16.39
CA CYS A 79 18.64 -3.66 -16.81
C CYS A 79 19.77 -3.52 -15.77
N ASN A 80 19.74 -2.47 -14.94
CA ASN A 80 20.75 -2.23 -13.92
C ASN A 80 20.47 -2.95 -12.59
N LYS A 81 19.24 -3.42 -12.38
CA LYS A 81 18.88 -4.17 -11.16
C LYS A 81 19.59 -5.53 -11.13
N ASP A 82 19.77 -6.16 -12.29
CA ASP A 82 20.33 -7.52 -12.41
C ASP A 82 21.86 -7.55 -12.34
N LYS A 83 22.52 -6.41 -12.62
CA LYS A 83 24.00 -6.30 -12.61
C LYS A 83 24.59 -6.14 -11.21
N LYS A 84 23.80 -5.65 -10.25
CA LYS A 84 24.21 -5.56 -8.85
C LYS A 84 23.61 -6.77 -8.14
N GLY A 85 24.40 -7.82 -7.92
CA GLY A 85 24.07 -8.97 -7.08
C GLY A 85 23.90 -8.59 -5.60
N SER A 86 23.08 -7.59 -5.32
CA SER A 86 22.96 -6.92 -4.04
C SER A 86 21.54 -7.09 -3.55
N LYS A 87 21.41 -7.89 -2.48
CA LYS A 87 20.36 -7.78 -1.49
C LYS A 87 20.02 -6.31 -1.24
N LYS A 88 18.95 -5.81 -1.85
CA LYS A 88 18.20 -4.67 -1.32
C LYS A 88 16.79 -5.19 -1.17
N GLY A 89 16.38 -5.30 0.10
CA GLY A 89 15.01 -5.66 0.47
C GLY A 89 14.09 -4.79 -0.36
N ILE A 90 13.33 -5.45 -1.24
CA ILE A 90 12.20 -4.84 -1.87
C ILE A 90 11.23 -4.59 -0.71
N ASP A 91 10.97 -3.31 -0.43
CA ASP A 91 9.75 -2.91 0.27
C ASP A 91 8.59 -3.49 -0.55
N LEU A 92 8.11 -4.65 -0.09
CA LEU A 92 7.09 -5.49 -0.69
C LEU A 92 5.75 -4.75 -0.56
N LEU A 93 5.54 -3.80 -1.46
CA LEU A 93 4.35 -2.97 -1.50
C LEU A 93 3.26 -3.72 -2.26
N VAL A 94 2.58 -4.67 -1.62
CA VAL A 94 1.47 -5.37 -2.28
C VAL A 94 0.33 -5.93 -1.39
N CYS A 95 -0.88 -5.37 -1.55
CA CYS A 95 -2.07 -6.07 -2.09
C CYS A 95 -3.25 -5.11 -2.28
N VAL A 96 -3.96 -5.14 -3.41
CA VAL A 96 -5.30 -4.56 -3.50
C VAL A 96 -6.18 -5.57 -4.22
N SER A 97 -6.97 -6.36 -3.48
CA SER A 97 -8.09 -7.10 -4.08
C SER A 97 -9.27 -6.14 -4.21
N GLU A 98 -9.74 -5.93 -5.44
CA GLU A 98 -11.02 -5.36 -5.84
C GLU A 98 -11.40 -3.98 -5.23
N THR A 99 -11.09 -2.92 -5.97
CA THR A 99 -11.95 -1.73 -5.95
C THR A 99 -11.88 -1.05 -7.31
N ILE A 100 -13.05 -0.74 -7.86
CA ILE A 100 -13.19 0.19 -8.97
C ILE A 100 -12.81 1.58 -8.42
N ILE A 101 -11.69 2.14 -8.86
CA ILE A 101 -11.23 3.47 -8.44
C ILE A 101 -11.56 4.48 -9.56
N PRO A 102 -12.37 5.53 -9.30
CA PRO A 102 -12.65 6.57 -10.29
C PRO A 102 -11.44 7.51 -10.47
N GLN A 103 -11.33 8.13 -11.65
CA GLN A 103 -10.11 8.79 -12.16
C GLN A 103 -9.83 10.19 -11.55
N ASP A 104 -10.63 10.67 -10.59
CA ASP A 104 -10.45 11.98 -9.95
C ASP A 104 -9.72 11.84 -8.61
N SER A 105 -8.74 12.70 -8.31
CA SER A 105 -7.94 12.67 -7.06
C SER A 105 -8.79 12.75 -5.79
N ARG A 106 -9.89 13.51 -5.81
CA ARG A 106 -10.88 13.55 -4.71
C ARG A 106 -11.70 12.25 -4.62
N SER A 107 -11.91 11.58 -5.74
CA SER A 107 -12.62 10.30 -5.80
C SER A 107 -11.72 9.12 -5.39
N ALA A 108 -10.42 9.18 -5.65
CA ALA A 108 -9.45 8.16 -5.26
C ALA A 108 -9.23 8.15 -3.74
N GLU A 109 -9.03 9.31 -3.11
CA GLU A 109 -8.90 9.36 -1.65
C GLU A 109 -10.19 8.90 -0.96
N THR A 110 -11.36 9.25 -1.52
CA THR A 110 -12.66 8.79 -1.05
C THR A 110 -12.80 7.27 -1.20
N ALA A 111 -12.39 6.70 -2.34
CA ALA A 111 -12.41 5.26 -2.55
C ALA A 111 -11.46 4.50 -1.61
N LEU A 112 -10.24 5.02 -1.40
CA LEU A 112 -9.28 4.46 -0.44
C LEU A 112 -9.84 4.51 0.99
N LYS A 113 -10.44 5.64 1.39
CA LYS A 113 -11.11 5.78 2.69
C LYS A 113 -12.24 4.77 2.83
N LEU A 114 -13.15 4.66 1.87
CA LEU A 114 -14.25 3.70 1.91
C LEU A 114 -13.76 2.26 2.07
N LYS A 115 -12.63 1.92 1.44
CA LYS A 115 -12.07 0.58 1.48
C LYS A 115 -11.31 0.26 2.77
N TYR A 116 -10.37 1.11 3.16
CA TYR A 116 -9.38 0.78 4.18
C TYR A 116 -9.69 1.39 5.55
N TYR A 117 -10.41 2.51 5.57
CA TYR A 117 -10.69 3.22 6.81
C TYR A 117 -11.53 2.40 7.80
N PRO A 118 -12.56 1.62 7.38
CA PRO A 118 -13.32 0.78 8.32
C PRO A 118 -12.43 -0.22 9.06
N ALA A 119 -11.59 -0.97 8.33
CA ALA A 119 -10.68 -1.95 8.92
C ALA A 119 -9.61 -1.30 9.80
N PHE A 120 -9.14 -0.11 9.43
CA PHE A 120 -8.24 0.70 10.26
C PHE A 120 -8.91 1.08 11.60
N ILE A 121 -10.12 1.63 11.56
CA ILE A 121 -10.86 2.02 12.77
C ILE A 121 -11.18 0.80 13.63
N GLU A 122 -11.59 -0.31 13.02
CA GLU A 122 -11.86 -1.57 13.72
C GLU A 122 -10.62 -2.06 14.47
N TYR A 123 -9.46 -2.11 13.82
CA TYR A 123 -8.20 -2.53 14.43
C TYR A 123 -7.81 -1.65 15.62
N VAL A 124 -7.81 -0.33 15.43
CA VAL A 124 -7.44 0.63 16.48
C VAL A 124 -8.41 0.50 17.67
N THR A 125 -9.71 0.41 17.39
CA THR A 125 -10.73 0.26 18.43
C THR A 125 -10.61 -1.08 19.17
N ASP A 126 -10.34 -2.18 18.47
CA ASP A 126 -10.14 -3.51 19.08
C ASP A 126 -8.93 -3.51 20.02
N LYS A 127 -7.81 -2.88 19.64
CA LYS A 127 -6.66 -2.72 20.54
C LYS A 127 -7.04 -1.95 21.80
N PHE A 128 -7.78 -0.85 21.66
CA PHE A 128 -8.23 -0.08 22.82
C PHE A 128 -9.23 -0.86 23.69
N LYS A 129 -10.17 -1.61 23.10
CA LYS A 129 -11.07 -2.51 23.83
C LYS A 129 -10.32 -3.58 24.64
N LYS A 130 -9.17 -4.01 24.16
CA LYS A 130 -8.28 -4.98 24.84
C LYS A 130 -7.41 -4.32 25.92
N GLY A 131 -7.66 -3.06 26.28
CA GLY A 131 -6.94 -2.36 27.33
C GLY A 131 -5.60 -1.75 26.90
N HIS A 132 -5.25 -1.77 25.61
CA HIS A 132 -4.04 -1.08 25.16
C HIS A 132 -4.27 0.44 25.16
N VAL A 133 -3.41 1.20 25.83
CA VAL A 133 -3.46 2.69 25.79
C VAL A 133 -2.58 3.24 24.65
N LEU A 134 -1.59 2.46 24.24
CA LEU A 134 -0.66 2.77 23.15
C LEU A 134 -0.80 1.71 22.05
N VAL A 135 -0.93 2.16 20.81
CA VAL A 135 -0.87 1.30 19.62
C VAL A 135 0.36 1.69 18.82
N ASP A 136 1.29 0.74 18.69
CA ASP A 136 2.50 0.89 17.87
C ASP A 136 2.09 1.07 16.40
N ILE A 137 2.50 2.18 15.81
CA ILE A 137 2.13 2.53 14.43
C ILE A 137 2.75 1.54 13.44
N GLN A 138 4.00 1.12 13.66
CA GLN A 138 4.69 0.20 12.74
C GLN A 138 4.07 -1.19 12.77
N ASP A 139 3.76 -1.70 13.97
CA ASP A 139 3.06 -2.97 14.15
C ASP A 139 1.65 -2.89 13.53
N MET A 140 0.90 -1.83 13.83
CA MET A 140 -0.42 -1.60 13.27
C MET A 140 -0.41 -1.55 11.74
N THR A 141 0.48 -0.77 11.13
CA THR A 141 0.52 -0.65 9.66
C THR A 141 0.93 -1.97 9.02
N SER A 142 1.85 -2.72 9.63
CA SER A 142 2.24 -4.06 9.16
C SER A 142 1.06 -5.03 9.22
N ASN A 143 0.31 -5.06 10.33
CA ASN A 143 -0.86 -5.92 10.49
C ASN A 143 -2.00 -5.53 9.53
N LEU A 144 -2.29 -4.23 9.43
CA LEU A 144 -3.33 -3.74 8.53
C LEU A 144 -2.97 -3.95 7.06
N PHE A 145 -1.69 -3.85 6.70
CA PHE A 145 -1.19 -4.22 5.39
C PHE A 145 -1.46 -5.71 5.11
N VAL A 146 -1.14 -6.62 6.04
CA VAL A 146 -1.44 -8.05 5.86
C VAL A 146 -2.95 -8.30 5.70
N ARG A 147 -3.78 -7.59 6.45
CA ARG A 147 -5.24 -7.80 6.45
C ARG A 147 -5.96 -7.21 5.26
N THR A 148 -5.50 -6.07 4.74
CA THR A 148 -6.26 -5.26 3.77
C THR A 148 -5.45 -4.89 2.53
N GLY A 149 -4.12 -4.98 2.63
CA GLY A 149 -3.17 -4.59 1.61
C GLY A 149 -3.02 -3.07 1.40
N GLY A 150 -3.66 -2.25 2.23
CA GLY A 150 -3.41 -0.79 2.25
C GLY A 150 -1.95 -0.46 2.60
N SER A 151 -1.41 0.62 2.04
CA SER A 151 0.00 0.98 2.25
C SER A 151 0.25 1.56 3.65
N ASP A 152 1.49 1.46 4.12
CA ASP A 152 1.95 2.12 5.36
C ASP A 152 1.63 3.62 5.35
N GLU A 153 1.82 4.28 4.20
CA GLU A 153 1.53 5.70 4.04
C GLU A 153 0.04 6.02 4.17
N THR A 154 -0.85 5.17 3.63
CA THR A 154 -2.30 5.30 3.83
C THR A 154 -2.67 5.23 5.31
N PHE A 155 -2.16 4.23 6.04
CA PHE A 155 -2.47 4.07 7.46
C PHE A 155 -1.84 5.13 8.35
N ARG A 156 -0.64 5.62 8.01
CA ARG A 156 -0.04 6.79 8.69
C ARG A 156 -0.88 8.04 8.47
N ARG A 157 -1.44 8.24 7.28
CA ARG A 157 -2.35 9.35 6.99
C ARG A 157 -3.62 9.26 7.85
N TYR A 158 -4.23 8.07 7.94
CA TYR A 158 -5.40 7.87 8.80
C TYR A 158 -5.09 8.05 10.29
N SER A 159 -3.91 7.59 10.72
CA SER A 159 -3.38 7.80 12.07
C SER A 159 -3.31 9.29 12.40
N LYS A 160 -2.76 10.11 11.50
CA LYS A 160 -2.73 11.57 11.67
C LYS A 160 -4.13 12.17 11.73
N ASN A 161 -5.07 11.69 10.91
CA ASN A 161 -6.45 12.18 10.91
C ASN A 161 -7.16 11.93 12.25
N ILE A 162 -7.04 10.73 12.83
CA ILE A 162 -7.63 10.42 14.15
C ILE A 162 -6.86 11.05 15.32
N CYS A 163 -5.64 11.54 15.06
CA CYS A 163 -4.84 12.33 15.99
C CYS A 163 -5.07 13.84 15.89
N GLY A 164 -6.06 14.28 15.10
CA GLY A 164 -6.44 15.69 15.01
C GLY A 164 -6.86 16.29 16.36
N SER A 165 -7.08 17.60 16.38
CA SER A 165 -7.49 18.36 17.58
C SER A 165 -8.70 17.72 18.28
N GLU A 166 -9.71 17.33 17.50
CA GLU A 166 -10.96 16.71 17.98
C GLU A 166 -10.92 15.17 17.96
N GLY A 167 -9.86 14.57 17.41
CA GLY A 167 -9.75 13.12 17.32
C GLY A 167 -9.51 12.46 18.68
N PRO A 168 -9.82 11.16 18.84
CA PRO A 168 -9.71 10.47 20.13
C PRO A 168 -8.27 10.16 20.53
N CYS A 169 -7.30 10.33 19.63
CA CYS A 169 -5.91 9.94 19.85
C CYS A 169 -4.96 11.15 19.80
N THR A 170 -3.73 10.97 20.29
CA THR A 170 -2.59 11.87 20.05
C THR A 170 -1.42 11.08 19.48
N TRP A 171 -0.58 11.78 18.70
CA TRP A 171 0.64 11.22 18.17
C TRP A 171 1.72 11.25 19.25
N TYR A 172 2.16 10.07 19.70
CA TYR A 172 3.22 9.94 20.71
C TYR A 172 4.50 9.41 20.06
N THR A 173 5.64 9.97 20.43
CA THR A 173 6.96 9.50 19.98
C THR A 173 7.81 9.17 21.19
N ASP A 174 8.19 7.91 21.30
CA ASP A 174 9.15 7.44 22.28
C ASP A 174 10.56 7.68 21.75
N LYS A 175 11.26 8.62 22.39
CA LYS A 175 12.64 9.00 22.06
C LYS A 175 13.68 8.14 22.78
N SER A 176 13.26 7.25 23.69
CA SER A 176 14.17 6.37 24.43
C SER A 176 14.61 5.15 23.60
N VAL A 177 13.84 4.79 22.58
CA VAL A 177 14.12 3.68 21.66
C VAL A 177 14.79 4.19 20.38
N LYS A 178 15.80 3.48 19.86
CA LYS A 178 16.43 3.77 18.56
C LYS A 178 16.19 2.65 17.53
N PRO A 179 15.71 2.97 16.31
CA PRO A 179 15.17 4.28 15.90
C PRO A 179 13.93 4.66 16.73
N ASN A 180 13.65 5.98 16.81
CA ASN A 180 12.49 6.51 17.55
C ASN A 180 11.22 5.76 17.17
N LYS A 181 10.40 5.44 18.16
CA LYS A 181 9.20 4.64 17.95
C LYS A 181 7.94 5.50 18.08
N HIS A 182 6.98 5.31 17.17
CA HIS A 182 5.77 6.13 17.11
C HIS A 182 4.53 5.33 17.49
N TYR A 183 3.64 5.97 18.23
CA TYR A 183 2.43 5.35 18.77
C TYR A 183 1.21 6.27 18.58
N LEU A 184 0.05 5.63 18.41
CA LEU A 184 -1.23 6.24 18.70
C LEU A 184 -1.49 6.11 20.20
N LYS A 185 -1.61 7.23 20.90
CA LYS A 185 -1.99 7.26 22.32
C LYS A 185 -3.44 7.68 22.45
N LEU A 186 -4.26 6.89 23.14
CA LEU A 186 -5.65 7.26 23.41
C LEU A 186 -5.69 8.46 24.38
N LYS A 187 -6.47 9.50 24.06
CA LYS A 187 -6.63 10.67 24.93
C LYS A 187 -7.51 10.31 26.13
N GLU A 188 -7.05 10.63 27.33
CA GLU A 188 -7.76 10.33 28.60
C GLU A 188 -9.14 10.99 28.68
N ASN A 189 -9.32 12.15 28.04
CA ASN A 189 -10.60 12.85 27.99
C ASN A 189 -11.54 12.37 26.86
N SER A 190 -11.10 11.44 26.00
CA SER A 190 -11.94 10.94 24.90
C SER A 190 -13.05 10.01 25.40
N GLU A 191 -14.18 10.00 24.70
CA GLU A 191 -15.28 9.08 25.01
C GLU A 191 -14.87 7.60 24.91
N LEU A 192 -13.96 7.28 23.98
CA LEU A 192 -13.41 5.93 23.83
C LEU A 192 -12.57 5.51 25.04
N TYR A 193 -11.82 6.43 25.65
CA TYR A 193 -11.07 6.16 26.87
C TYR A 193 -12.02 5.89 28.04
N LYS A 194 -13.02 6.75 28.24
CA LYS A 194 -14.04 6.57 29.28
C LYS A 194 -14.81 5.26 29.12
N LYS A 195 -15.04 4.82 27.89
CA LYS A 195 -15.81 3.61 27.58
C LYS A 195 -15.04 2.30 27.80
N TYR A 196 -13.72 2.30 27.60
CA TYR A 196 -12.92 1.07 27.55
C TYR A 196 -11.81 0.97 28.60
N MET A 197 -11.49 2.06 29.30
CA MET A 197 -10.39 2.12 30.28
C MET A 197 -10.85 2.46 31.70
N GLN A 198 -12.15 2.73 31.89
CA GLN A 198 -12.80 2.91 33.20
C GLN A 198 -13.74 1.72 33.45
#